data_AF-A0A523T1D5-F1
#
_entry.id   AF-A0A523T1D5-F1
#
_cell.length_a   1.000
_cell.length_b   1.000
_cell.length_c   1.000
_cell.angle_alpha   90.00
_cell.angle_beta   90.00
_cell.angle_gamma   90.00
#
_symmetry.space_group_name_H-M   'P 1'
#
loop_
_entity.id
_entity.type
_entity.pdbx_description
1 polymer ?
#
loop_
_entity_poly.entity_id
_entity_poly.type
_entity_poly.pdbx_seq_one_letter_code
_entity_poly.pdbx_strand_id
1 'polypeptide(L)'
;MNFRIWFALALIVLGVLFWLGKFGIIDFYWDRDWPVILIAIGVFSFVNIMVKKSKRGRKSKKTAILNKLNDGDIDAEEAISKIKDL
;
A
#
# COMPACT_ATOMS: atom_id res chain seq x y z
N MET A 1 3.16 2.69 -7.50
CA MET A 1 3.57 3.71 -6.51
C MET A 1 4.13 3.00 -5.28
N ASN A 2 5.37 3.27 -4.88
CA ASN A 2 6.01 2.56 -3.77
C ASN A 2 5.33 2.93 -2.44
N PHE A 3 4.73 1.96 -1.76
CA PHE A 3 4.07 2.13 -0.45
C PHE A 3 4.95 2.85 0.57
N ARG A 4 6.27 2.61 0.50
CA ARG A 4 7.28 3.26 1.33
C ARG A 4 7.31 4.78 1.18
N ILE A 5 7.08 5.28 -0.05
CA ILE A 5 7.10 6.72 -0.35
C ILE A 5 5.86 7.40 0.22
N TRP A 6 4.69 6.77 0.07
CA TRP A 6 3.44 7.27 0.67
C TRP A 6 3.50 7.25 2.20
N PHE A 7 4.07 6.20 2.79
CA PHE A 7 4.26 6.11 4.23
C PHE A 7 5.25 7.16 4.75
N ALA A 8 6.37 7.37 4.05
CA ALA A 8 7.32 8.42 4.38
C ALA A 8 6.68 9.82 4.29
N LEU A 9 5.90 10.08 3.24
CA LEU A 9 5.19 11.35 3.08
C LEU A 9 4.19 11.59 4.22
N ALA A 10 3.42 10.57 4.61
CA ALA A 10 2.48 10.67 5.72
C ALA A 10 3.19 10.95 7.05
N LEU A 11 4.32 10.29 7.32
CA LEU A 11 5.14 10.53 8.52
C LEU A 11 5.73 11.95 8.54
N ILE A 12 6.18 12.45 7.38
CA ILE A 12 6.69 13.82 7.25
C ILE A 12 5.59 14.82 7.58
N VAL A 13 4.39 14.66 7.02
CA VAL A 13 3.25 15.55 7.29
C VAL A 13 2.85 15.53 8.75
N LEU A 14 2.78 14.34 9.37
CA LEU A 14 2.50 14.19 10.81
C LEU A 14 3.57 14.87 11.69
N GLY A 15 4.84 14.70 11.35
CA GLY A 15 5.96 15.31 12.06
C GLY A 15 5.93 16.84 11.98
N VAL A 16 5.66 17.39 10.79
CA VAL A 16 5.53 18.84 10.58
C VAL A 16 4.35 19.41 11.36
N LEU A 17 3.21 18.73 11.37
CA LEU A 17 2.03 19.15 12.14
C LEU A 17 2.32 19.19 13.64
N PHE A 18 3.00 18.16 14.16
CA PHE A 18 3.37 18.10 15.58
C PHE A 18 4.40 19.17 15.95
N TRP A 19 5.33 19.47 15.04
CA TRP A 19 6.34 20.51 15.23
C TRP A 19 5.74 21.91 15.23
N LEU A 20 4.81 22.20 14.31
CA LEU A 20 4.06 23.46 14.28
C LEU A 20 3.19 23.66 15.51
N GLY A 21 2.58 22.59 16.03
CA GLY A 21 1.83 22.62 17.29
C GLY A 21 2.73 23.00 18.48
N LYS A 22 3.99 22.55 18.49
CA LYS A 22 4.95 22.87 19.55
C LYS A 22 5.43 24.33 19.52
N PHE A 23 5.34 25.01 18.38
CA PHE A 23 5.69 26.42 18.25
C PHE A 23 4.59 27.38 18.74
N GLY A 24 3.44 26.86 19.21
CA GLY A 24 2.32 27.70 19.66
C GLY A 24 1.61 28.45 18.53
N ILE A 25 1.91 28.10 17.27
CA ILE A 25 1.23 28.62 16.07
C ILE A 25 -0.12 27.93 15.91
N ILE A 26 -0.23 26.69 16.41
CA ILE A 26 -1.44 25.88 16.47
C ILE A 26 -1.54 25.34 17.90
N ASP A 27 -2.58 25.70 18.65
CA ASP A 27 -2.79 25.16 19.99
C ASP A 27 -3.18 23.68 19.89
N PHE A 28 -2.20 22.78 20.05
CA PHE A 28 -2.42 21.34 20.04
C PHE A 28 -2.63 20.85 21.48
N TYR A 29 -3.89 20.65 21.86
CA TYR A 29 -4.28 20.11 23.15
C TYR A 29 -4.44 18.60 23.04
N TRP A 30 -3.71 17.84 23.85
CA TRP A 30 -3.78 16.37 23.84
C TRP A 30 -5.21 15.84 24.07
N ASP A 31 -6.03 16.54 24.85
CA ASP A 31 -7.46 16.22 25.06
C ASP A 31 -8.34 16.40 23.81
N ARG A 32 -7.95 17.27 22.88
CA ARG A 32 -8.74 17.59 21.67
C ARG A 32 -8.18 16.93 20.41
N ASP A 33 -6.86 16.82 20.32
CA ASP A 33 -6.16 16.53 19.08
C ASP A 33 -5.65 15.08 18.96
N TRP A 34 -5.89 14.25 19.98
CA TRP A 34 -5.74 12.79 19.90
C TRP A 34 -6.44 12.11 18.69
N PRO A 35 -7.55 12.64 18.10
CA PRO A 35 -8.16 12.05 16.91
C PRO A 35 -7.24 12.07 15.69
N VAL A 36 -6.24 12.96 15.63
CA VAL A 36 -5.26 13.02 14.53
C VAL A 36 -4.44 11.72 14.46
N ILE A 37 -4.10 11.15 15.63
CA ILE A 37 -3.38 9.87 15.72
C ILE A 37 -4.28 8.72 15.25
N LEU A 38 -5.56 8.74 15.62
CA LEU A 38 -6.54 7.76 15.12
C LEU A 38 -6.72 7.85 13.59
N ILE A 39 -6.79 9.06 13.03
CA ILE A 39 -6.87 9.27 11.58
C ILE A 39 -5.60 8.75 10.91
N ALA A 40 -4.42 9.02 11.46
CA ALA A 40 -3.15 8.51 10.94
C ALA A 40 -3.12 6.97 10.91
N ILE A 41 -3.57 6.32 11.99
CA ILE A 41 -3.66 4.86 12.09
C ILE A 41 -4.69 4.31 11.09
N GLY A 42 -5.85 4.97 10.96
CA GLY A 42 -6.90 4.61 10.03
C GLY A 42 -6.44 4.69 8.57
N VAL A 43 -5.78 5.78 8.19
CA VAL A 43 -5.19 5.95 6.86
C VAL A 43 -4.12 4.90 6.61
N PHE A 44 -3.24 4.63 7.57
CA PHE A 44 -2.22 3.59 7.44
C PHE A 44 -2.83 2.21 7.18
N SER A 45 -3.85 1.84 7.97
CA SER A 45 -4.56 0.57 7.82
C SER A 45 -5.27 0.47 6.47
N PHE A 46 -5.96 1.54 6.06
CA PHE A 46 -6.70 1.58 4.80
C PHE A 46 -5.78 1.43 3.59
N VAL A 47 -4.64 2.13 3.57
CA VAL A 47 -3.64 2.02 2.49
C VAL A 47 -3.06 0.60 2.46
N ASN A 48 -2.77 -0.02 3.61
CA ASN A 48 -2.26 -1.39 3.66
C ASN A 48 -3.27 -2.41 3.09
N ILE A 49 -4.55 -2.24 3.39
CA ILE A 49 -5.63 -3.10 2.87
C ILE A 49 -5.78 -2.92 1.35
N MET A 50 -5.83 -1.68 0.87
CA MET A 50 -5.97 -1.35 -0.55
C MET A 50 -4.80 -1.88 -1.39
N VAL A 51 -3.57 -1.76 -0.89
CA VAL A 51 -2.36 -2.24 -1.59
C VAL A 51 -2.30 -3.78 -1.61
N LYS A 52 -2.76 -4.47 -0.55
CA LYS A 52 -2.80 -5.94 -0.52
C LYS A 52 -3.77 -6.54 -1.54
N LYS A 53 -4.89 -5.86 -1.83
CA LYS A 53 -5.91 -6.34 -2.78
C LYS A 53 -5.37 -6.45 -4.22
N SER A 54 -4.53 -5.51 -4.63
CA SER A 54 -3.92 -5.49 -5.97
C SER A 54 -2.87 -6.59 -6.18
N LYS A 55 -1.99 -6.85 -5.19
CA LYS A 55 -0.95 -7.89 -5.31
C LYS A 55 -1.52 -9.31 -5.33
N ARG A 56 -2.65 -9.56 -4.64
CA ARG A 56 -3.27 -10.88 -4.57
C ARG A 56 -3.85 -11.33 -5.93
N GLY A 57 -4.39 -10.39 -6.72
CA GLY A 57 -4.91 -10.67 -8.06
C GLY A 57 -3.83 -11.07 -9.08
N ARG A 58 -2.67 -10.39 -9.08
CA ARG A 58 -1.57 -10.67 -10.03
C ARG A 58 -0.85 -11.99 -9.72
N LYS A 59 -0.69 -12.33 -8.44
CA LYS A 59 -0.10 -13.63 -8.02
C LYS A 59 -0.99 -14.81 -8.46
N SER A 60 -2.31 -14.68 -8.31
CA SER A 60 -3.27 -15.72 -8.73
C SER A 60 -3.25 -15.98 -10.24
N LYS A 61 -3.17 -14.93 -11.08
CA LYS A 61 -3.07 -15.10 -12.54
C LYS A 61 -1.76 -15.78 -12.99
N LYS A 62 -0.62 -15.44 -12.39
CA LYS A 62 0.65 -16.13 -12.68
C LYS A 62 0.59 -17.62 -12.32
N THR A 63 0.04 -17.96 -11.15
CA THR A 63 -0.11 -19.37 -10.74
C THR A 63 -1.05 -20.14 -11.67
N ALA A 64 -2.12 -19.52 -12.15
CA ALA A 64 -3.02 -20.15 -13.12
C ALA A 64 -2.33 -20.45 -14.46
N ILE A 65 -1.44 -19.58 -14.94
CA ILE A 65 -0.68 -19.82 -16.18
C ILE A 65 0.37 -20.91 -15.97
N LEU A 66 1.05 -20.93 -14.83
CA LEU A 66 2.03 -21.98 -14.50
C LEU A 66 1.38 -23.36 -14.39
N ASN A 67 0.17 -23.46 -13.83
CA ASN A 67 -0.55 -24.73 -13.77
C ASN A 67 -0.94 -25.23 -15.17
N LYS A 68 -1.40 -24.36 -16.07
CA LYS A 68 -1.71 -24.74 -17.45
C LYS A 68 -0.49 -25.22 -18.25
N LEU A 69 0.70 -24.69 -17.96
CA LEU A 69 1.95 -25.20 -18.52
C LEU A 69 2.26 -26.62 -18.00
N ASN A 70 2.02 -26.86 -16.71
CA ASN A 70 2.23 -28.17 -16.10
C ASN A 70 1.24 -29.23 -16.60
N ASP A 71 0.01 -28.83 -16.92
CA ASP A 71 -1.03 -29.70 -17.48
C ASP A 71 -0.82 -29.97 -18.99
N GLY A 72 0.13 -29.29 -19.64
CA GLY A 72 0.44 -29.43 -21.07
C GLY A 72 -0.52 -28.70 -22.00
N ASP A 73 -1.42 -27.86 -21.45
CA ASP A 73 -2.41 -27.08 -22.21
C ASP A 73 -1.81 -25.92 -23.00
N ILE A 74 -0.58 -25.50 -22.66
CA ILE A 74 0.15 -24.40 -23.29
C ILE A 74 1.64 -24.72 -23.33
N ASP A 75 2.29 -24.24 -24.39
CA ASP A 75 3.74 -24.37 -24.56
C ASP A 75 4.51 -23.35 -23.72
N ALA A 76 5.79 -23.64 -23.46
CA ALA A 76 6.69 -22.80 -22.67
C ALA A 76 6.79 -21.38 -23.22
N GLU A 77 6.84 -21.21 -24.55
CA GLU A 77 6.87 -19.90 -25.20
C GLU A 77 5.57 -19.11 -24.99
N GLU A 78 4.41 -19.78 -25.07
CA GLU A 78 3.11 -19.15 -24.87
C GLU A 78 2.89 -18.73 -23.41
N ALA A 79 3.34 -19.55 -22.46
CA ALA A 79 3.31 -19.23 -21.03
C ALA A 79 4.15 -17.98 -20.71
N ILE A 80 5.34 -17.85 -21.32
CA ILE A 80 6.23 -16.70 -21.14
C ILE A 80 5.57 -15.41 -21.68
N SER A 81 4.93 -15.47 -22.85
CA SER A 81 4.19 -14.33 -23.42
C SER A 81 3.07 -13.87 -22.50
N LYS A 82 2.22 -14.78 -22.02
CA LYS A 82 1.10 -14.44 -21.13
C LYS A 82 1.55 -13.89 -19.77
N ILE A 83 2.71 -14.33 -19.26
CA ILE A 83 3.30 -13.80 -18.02
C ILE A 83 3.88 -12.41 -18.21
N LYS A 84 4.39 -12.10 -19.41
CA LYS A 84 4.96 -10.79 -19.77
C LYS A 84 3.88 -9.71 -19.91
N ASP A 85 2.69 -10.09 -20.35
CA ASP A 85 1.54 -9.19 -20.53
C ASP A 85 0.74 -8.93 -19.23
N LEU A 86 1.04 -9.65 -18.14
CA LEU A 86 0.45 -9.47 -16.80
C LEU A 86 1.11 -8.36 -16.00
#